data_AF-A0A5K1CPC2-F1
#
_entry.id   AF-A0A5K1CPC2-F1
#
_cell.length_a   1.000
_cell.length_b   1.000
_cell.length_c   1.000
_cell.angle_alpha   90.00
_cell.angle_beta   90.00
_cell.angle_gamma   90.00
#
_symmetry.space_group_name_H-M   'P 1'
#
loop_
_entity.id
_entity.type
_entity.pdbx_description
1 polymer ?
#
loop_
_entity_poly.entity_id
_entity_poly.type
_entity_poly.pdbx_seq_one_letter_code
_entity_poly.pdbx_strand_id
1 'polypeptide(L)'
;HHQDALVQAWTHLHEAVLDSSEAAFKKTQVVADYEYYGKDLTYNSVIQRAMAGVSKPLMRAVLESYDGFESKGLKTLVDVGGSSGVS
;
A
#
# COMPACT_ATOMS: atom_id res chain seq x y z
N HIS A 1 -1.77 0.96 19.83
CA HIS A 1 -1.02 2.23 19.68
C HIS A 1 -0.88 2.65 18.22
N HIS A 2 -0.36 1.82 17.30
CA HIS A 2 -0.24 2.21 15.87
C HIS A 2 -1.38 1.72 14.97
N GLN A 3 -2.09 0.66 15.35
CA GLN A 3 -3.22 0.12 14.56
C GLN A 3 -4.55 0.78 14.91
N ASP A 4 -4.59 1.61 15.95
CA ASP A 4 -5.83 2.13 16.52
C ASP A 4 -6.61 2.97 15.49
N ALA A 5 -5.91 3.74 14.66
CA ALA A 5 -6.52 4.50 13.55
C ALA A 5 -7.16 3.60 12.48
N LEU A 6 -6.49 2.50 12.11
CA LEU A 6 -7.07 1.51 11.18
C LEU A 6 -8.28 0.80 11.80
N VAL A 7 -8.17 0.43 13.08
CA VAL A 7 -9.25 -0.26 13.81
C VAL A 7 -10.46 0.65 13.93
N GLN A 8 -10.27 1.93 14.23
CA GLN A 8 -11.34 2.93 14.29
C GLN A 8 -12.04 3.11 12.94
N ALA A 9 -11.33 3.05 11.82
CA ALA A 9 -11.96 3.17 10.51
C ALA A 9 -13.08 2.12 10.28
N TRP A 10 -12.98 0.94 10.88
CA TRP A 10 -14.02 -0.10 10.76
C TRP A 10 -15.36 0.31 11.38
N THR A 11 -15.38 1.20 12.38
CA THR A 11 -16.65 1.64 13.00
C THR A 11 -17.49 2.48 12.04
N HIS A 12 -16.87 3.13 11.06
CA HIS A 12 -17.53 3.96 10.05
C HIS A 12 -17.62 3.30 8.66
N LEU A 13 -17.27 2.02 8.54
CA LEU A 13 -17.37 1.30 7.26
C LEU A 13 -18.80 1.31 6.72
N HIS A 14 -19.80 1.15 7.59
CA HIS A 14 -21.20 1.16 7.20
C HIS A 14 -21.62 2.47 6.52
N GLU A 15 -21.07 3.61 6.95
CA GLU A 15 -21.34 4.91 6.32
C GLU A 15 -20.68 5.01 4.94
N ALA A 16 -19.46 4.50 4.80
CA ALA A 16 -18.75 4.50 3.51
C ALA A 16 -19.40 3.57 2.46
N VAL A 17 -20.16 2.56 2.92
CA VAL A 17 -20.99 1.72 2.04
C VAL A 17 -22.22 2.48 1.54
N LEU A 18 -22.83 3.31 2.39
CA LEU A 18 -24.00 4.11 2.04
C LEU A 18 -23.66 5.33 1.20
N ASP A 19 -22.51 5.96 1.46
CA ASP A 19 -21.98 7.09 0.72
C ASP A 19 -20.48 6.88 0.45
N SER A 20 -20.18 6.52 -0.80
CA SER A 20 -18.82 6.23 -1.26
C SER A 20 -18.00 7.47 -1.61
N SER A 21 -18.50 8.68 -1.33
CA SER A 21 -17.76 9.92 -1.60
C SER A 21 -16.47 10.04 -0.78
N GLU A 22 -16.42 9.39 0.39
CA GLU A 22 -15.26 9.38 1.27
C GLU A 22 -15.00 8.01 1.90
N ALA A 23 -13.72 7.63 1.97
CA ALA A 23 -13.30 6.41 2.65
C ALA A 23 -13.55 6.49 4.17
N ALA A 24 -13.89 5.34 4.77
CA ALA A 24 -14.13 5.23 6.22
C ALA A 24 -12.95 5.70 7.08
N PHE A 25 -11.72 5.50 6.58
CA PHE A 25 -10.52 6.01 7.25
C PHE A 25 -10.52 7.54 7.36
N LYS A 26 -10.83 8.23 6.27
CA LYS A 26 -10.88 9.69 6.24
C LYS A 26 -11.99 10.24 7.13
N LYS A 27 -13.12 9.54 7.24
CA LYS A 27 -14.20 9.91 8.17
C LYS A 27 -13.75 9.91 9.64
N THR A 28 -12.80 9.04 10.01
CA THR A 28 -12.28 8.97 11.39
C THR A 28 -11.06 9.85 11.64
N GLN A 29 -10.11 9.88 10.70
CA GLN A 29 -8.84 10.59 10.88
C GLN A 29 -8.80 11.98 10.23
N VAL A 30 -9.90 12.43 9.60
CA VAL A 30 -10.09 13.73 8.92
C VAL A 30 -9.21 13.94 7.68
N VAL A 31 -8.09 13.24 7.58
CA VAL A 31 -7.18 13.20 6.42
C VAL A 31 -7.15 11.80 5.80
N ALA A 32 -6.66 11.70 4.57
CA ALA A 32 -6.46 10.41 3.92
C ALA A 32 -5.39 9.58 4.65
N ASP A 33 -5.48 8.26 4.50
CA ASP A 33 -4.54 7.29 5.07
C ASP A 33 -3.09 7.57 4.70
N TYR A 34 -2.81 7.84 3.42
CA TYR A 34 -1.46 8.17 2.96
C TYR A 34 -0.89 9.43 3.63
N GLU A 35 -1.72 10.47 3.79
CA GLU A 35 -1.33 11.71 4.46
C GLU A 35 -1.15 11.51 5.97
N TYR A 36 -2.03 10.73 6.59
CA TYR A 36 -1.97 10.41 8.00
C TYR A 36 -0.66 9.66 8.34
N TYR A 37 -0.35 8.63 7.57
CA TYR A 37 0.83 7.79 7.80
C TYR A 37 2.14 8.43 7.36
N GLY A 38 2.11 9.32 6.38
CA GLY A 38 3.29 10.07 5.95
C GLY A 38 3.88 10.96 7.06
N LYS A 39 3.09 11.32 8.08
CA LYS A 39 3.50 12.19 9.19
C LYS A 39 4.16 11.43 10.36
N ASP A 40 4.04 10.11 10.43
CA ASP A 40 4.61 9.26 11.49
C ASP A 40 5.73 8.35 10.93
N LEU A 41 6.97 8.66 11.26
CA LEU A 41 8.15 7.91 10.81
C LEU A 41 8.17 6.45 11.29
N THR A 42 7.67 6.19 12.50
CA THR A 42 7.60 4.84 13.05
C THR A 42 6.58 4.02 12.27
N TYR A 43 5.42 4.57 11.99
CA TYR A 43 4.38 3.88 11.23
C TYR A 43 4.78 3.67 9.77
N ASN A 44 5.37 4.67 9.14
CA ASN A 44 5.90 4.58 7.78
C ASN A 44 6.89 3.39 7.66
N SER A 45 7.78 3.22 8.65
CA SER A 45 8.70 2.06 8.69
C SER A 45 7.99 0.70 8.82
N VAL A 46 6.82 0.66 9.47
CA VAL A 46 6.03 -0.57 9.63
C VAL A 46 5.34 -0.91 8.32
N ILE A 47 4.68 0.05 7.67
CA ILE A 47 4.05 -0.15 6.36
C ILE A 47 5.10 -0.55 5.32
N GLN A 48 6.25 0.13 5.23
CA GLN A 48 7.28 -0.23 4.25
C GLN A 48 7.77 -1.67 4.45
N ARG A 49 7.99 -2.11 5.69
CA ARG A 49 8.36 -3.50 5.96
C ARG A 49 7.25 -4.49 5.62
N ALA A 50 5.99 -4.16 5.91
CA ALA A 50 4.86 -5.00 5.56
C ALA A 50 4.72 -5.14 4.04
N MET A 51 4.78 -4.02 3.31
CA MET A 51 4.71 -4.01 1.83
C MET A 51 5.88 -4.78 1.21
N ALA A 52 7.11 -4.55 1.68
CA ALA A 52 8.28 -5.32 1.23
C ALA A 52 8.15 -6.83 1.52
N GLY A 53 7.51 -7.20 2.63
CA GLY A 53 7.24 -8.59 2.98
C GLY A 53 6.26 -9.27 2.01
N VAL A 54 5.31 -8.52 1.45
CA VAL A 54 4.35 -9.00 0.44
C VAL A 54 4.92 -8.96 -0.98
N SER A 55 5.63 -7.88 -1.35
CA SER A 55 6.17 -7.70 -2.70
C SER A 55 7.17 -8.79 -3.09
N LYS A 56 8.10 -9.15 -2.19
CA LYS A 56 9.16 -10.14 -2.47
C LYS A 56 8.65 -11.51 -2.95
N PRO A 57 7.77 -12.21 -2.22
CA PRO A 57 7.25 -13.48 -2.69
C PRO A 57 6.39 -13.34 -3.95
N LEU A 58 5.63 -12.24 -4.08
CA LEU A 58 4.83 -11.97 -5.26
C LEU A 58 5.70 -11.79 -6.51
N MET A 59 6.74 -10.95 -6.43
CA MET A 59 7.64 -10.70 -7.56
C MET A 59 8.40 -11.96 -7.95
N ARG A 60 8.80 -12.79 -6.97
CA ARG A 60 9.37 -14.10 -7.28
C ARG A 60 8.41 -14.96 -8.11
N ALA A 61 7.16 -15.07 -7.69
CA ALA A 61 6.15 -15.82 -8.43
C ALA A 61 5.92 -15.24 -9.84
N VAL A 62 5.96 -13.92 -10.00
CA VAL A 62 5.87 -13.26 -11.31
C VAL A 62 7.08 -13.60 -12.18
N LEU A 63 8.31 -13.54 -11.65
CA LEU A 63 9.52 -13.88 -12.42
C LEU A 63 9.54 -15.36 -12.83
N GLU A 64 8.94 -16.26 -12.04
CA GLU A 64 8.82 -17.68 -12.37
C GLU A 64 7.74 -17.99 -13.41
N SER A 65 6.77 -17.08 -13.61
CA SER A 65 5.58 -17.33 -14.44
C SER A 65 5.46 -16.41 -15.65
N TYR A 66 6.27 -15.37 -15.74
CA TYR A 66 6.18 -14.34 -16.76
C TYR A 66 7.53 -14.04 -17.42
N ASP A 67 7.71 -14.56 -18.63
CA ASP A 67 8.94 -14.42 -19.42
C ASP A 67 9.10 -13.05 -20.11
N GLY A 68 8.13 -12.13 -19.95
CA GLY A 68 8.16 -10.84 -20.66
C GLY A 68 9.35 -9.95 -20.27
N PHE A 69 9.93 -10.19 -19.08
CA PHE A 69 11.17 -9.54 -18.63
C PHE A 69 12.43 -10.11 -19.30
N GLU A 70 12.39 -11.35 -19.79
CA GLU A 70 13.52 -12.01 -20.46
C GLU A 70 13.62 -11.64 -21.94
N SER A 71 12.63 -10.91 -22.47
CA SER A 71 12.63 -10.50 -23.87
C SER A 71 13.89 -9.71 -24.21
N LYS A 72 14.63 -10.17 -25.24
CA LYS A 72 15.78 -9.46 -25.82
C LYS A 72 15.30 -8.13 -26.41
N GLY A 73 15.17 -7.10 -25.58
CA GLY A 73 14.60 -5.82 -25.99
C GLY A 73 14.16 -4.91 -24.85
N LEU A 74 13.92 -5.44 -23.64
CA LEU A 74 13.60 -4.59 -22.50
C LEU A 74 14.82 -3.76 -22.08
N LYS A 75 14.84 -2.49 -22.48
CA LYS A 75 15.93 -1.54 -22.16
C LYS A 75 15.67 -0.71 -20.91
N THR A 76 14.40 -0.53 -20.57
CA THR A 76 13.98 0.35 -19.48
C THR A 76 12.72 -0.21 -18.86
N LEU A 77 12.76 -0.34 -17.53
CA LEU A 77 11.61 -0.68 -16.70
C LEU A 77 11.39 0.48 -15.72
N VAL A 78 10.15 0.94 -15.61
CA VAL A 78 9.78 2.01 -14.67
C VAL A 78 8.77 1.44 -13.69
N ASP A 79 9.16 1.38 -12.42
CA ASP A 79 8.29 0.99 -11.31
C ASP A 79 7.58 2.23 -10.76
N VAL A 80 6.39 2.52 -11.31
CA VAL A 80 5.60 3.69 -10.92
C VAL A 80 4.98 3.44 -9.55
N GLY A 81 5.37 4.24 -8.55
CA GLY A 81 4.92 4.05 -7.18
C GLY A 81 5.69 2.98 -6.40
N GLY A 82 6.86 2.53 -6.90
CA GLY A 82 7.69 1.47 -6.31
C GLY A 82 8.25 1.74 -4.91
N SER A 83 8.01 2.93 -4.33
CA SER A 83 8.48 3.31 -3.00
C SER A 83 10.00 3.07 -2.83
N SER A 84 10.41 2.14 -1.96
CA SER A 84 11.82 1.76 -1.74
C SER A 84 12.42 0.88 -2.84
N GLY A 85 11.66 0.56 -3.90
CA GLY A 85 12.09 -0.30 -5.00
C GLY A 85 12.26 -1.78 -4.61
N VAL A 86 11.59 -2.21 -3.55
CA VAL A 86 11.69 -3.59 -3.06
C VAL A 86 10.62 -4.43 -3.76
N SER A 87 11.09 -5.22 -4.72
CA SER A 87 10.34 -6.19 -5.52
C SER A 87 11.11 -7.51 -5.51
#